data_AF-R0A6F8-F1
#
_entry.id   AF-R0A6F8-F1
#
_cell.length_a   1.000
_cell.length_b   1.000
_cell.length_c   1.000
_cell.angle_alpha   90.00
_cell.angle_beta   90.00
_cell.angle_gamma   90.00
#
_symmetry.space_group_name_H-M   'P 1'
#
loop_
_entity.id
_entity.type
_entity.pdbx_description
1 polymer ?
#
loop_
_entity_poly.entity_id
_entity_poly.type
_entity_poly.pdbx_seq_one_letter_code
_entity_poly.pdbx_strand_id
1 'polypeptide(L)'
;MSMLGKAGKMGEIGASEKTVGPGKMGGPGKTGGPGRTGASGKTAKPVTKGKRAAACAAAAIIGAMSLFAPAAAYGAQTWSLENGQYVDASGAPITGALEKGITVTKYQNRANENGIDWSRVASDGVSFAMIRVGYYKDKDPYFDRNVTEAFANGIDTGVFFYTQALDVQTAIDEANFVLKVIKDFPISYPIAYDVESQHLLDNGLTRQQITDNVNAFCKTISDAGYHPVVYGNNEWLTRNMDTGQIPYDIWYARYGTVNSYPNRTIWQCTDTGSVDGINGNVTIELAFTDYSAVIPADGWKHVDGRWYYMKGYVKQTGWVEVDGAWYYLDTNGVMIHDTTMDIDGVSYTFDSNGVMAEPTR
;
A
#
# COMPACT_ATOMS: atom_id res chain seq x y z
N MET A 1 39.28 -32.86 14.13
CA MET A 1 38.38 -33.48 15.13
C MET A 1 36.99 -32.93 14.91
N SER A 2 36.01 -33.79 14.69
CA SER A 2 34.61 -33.40 14.46
C SER A 2 33.78 -33.67 15.70
N MET A 3 32.80 -32.80 15.97
CA MET A 3 31.69 -33.07 16.90
C MET A 3 30.40 -32.57 16.24
N LEU A 4 29.54 -33.51 15.84
CA LEU A 4 28.18 -33.21 15.39
C LEU A 4 27.25 -33.08 16.60
N GLY A 5 26.48 -31.99 16.67
CA GLY A 5 25.33 -31.86 17.57
C GLY A 5 24.09 -32.52 16.94
N LYS A 6 23.36 -33.34 17.71
CA LYS A 6 22.21 -34.13 17.23
C LYS A 6 20.94 -33.29 17.10
N ALA A 7 20.21 -33.46 15.99
CA ALA A 7 18.81 -33.06 15.89
C ALA A 7 17.90 -34.07 16.63
N GLY A 8 16.95 -33.55 17.40
CA GLY A 8 15.93 -34.35 18.10
C GLY A 8 14.77 -34.74 17.19
N LYS A 9 14.30 -35.98 17.31
CA LYS A 9 13.19 -36.56 16.53
C LYS A 9 11.95 -36.64 17.42
N MET A 10 10.85 -35.98 17.05
CA MET A 10 9.54 -36.16 17.69
C MET A 10 8.68 -37.10 16.86
N GLY A 11 7.95 -38.00 17.52
CA GLY A 11 7.32 -39.16 16.90
C GLY A 11 5.81 -39.03 16.68
N GLU A 12 5.30 -39.91 15.83
CA GLU A 12 3.88 -40.16 15.61
C GLU A 12 3.24 -40.84 16.84
N ILE A 13 1.98 -40.51 17.13
CA ILE A 13 1.04 -41.38 17.85
C ILE A 13 -0.33 -41.31 17.15
N GLY A 14 -0.97 -42.47 17.01
CA GLY A 14 -2.11 -42.66 16.09
C GLY A 14 -3.51 -42.57 16.71
N ALA A 15 -4.49 -42.96 15.90
CA ALA A 15 -5.92 -43.06 16.23
C ALA A 15 -6.20 -44.14 17.32
N SER A 16 -7.42 -44.35 17.85
CA SER A 16 -8.79 -44.00 17.42
C SER A 16 -9.78 -44.22 18.58
N GLU A 17 -11.03 -43.72 18.51
CA GLU A 17 -12.22 -44.59 18.69
C GLU A 17 -13.56 -43.93 18.26
N LYS A 18 -14.62 -44.76 18.12
CA LYS A 18 -15.95 -44.40 17.56
C LYS A 18 -17.07 -44.47 18.61
N THR A 19 -18.12 -43.66 18.44
CA THR A 19 -19.55 -43.90 18.81
C THR A 19 -20.40 -42.70 18.33
N VAL A 20 -21.74 -42.71 18.19
CA VAL A 20 -22.68 -43.70 17.60
C VAL A 20 -23.99 -42.96 17.20
N GLY A 21 -24.83 -43.50 16.28
CA GLY A 21 -26.16 -42.91 15.93
C GLY A 21 -27.26 -43.20 16.98
N PRO A 22 -28.55 -42.82 16.80
CA PRO A 22 -29.36 -42.77 15.56
C PRO A 22 -30.15 -41.43 15.41
N GLY A 23 -31.17 -41.19 14.56
CA GLY A 23 -32.06 -41.99 13.71
C GLY A 23 -33.07 -41.12 12.92
N LYS A 24 -33.97 -41.70 12.12
CA LYS A 24 -34.95 -41.00 11.24
C LYS A 24 -36.37 -40.91 11.80
N MET A 25 -37.11 -39.85 11.44
CA MET A 25 -38.55 -39.72 11.06
C MET A 25 -38.97 -38.24 11.23
N GLY A 26 -39.92 -37.61 10.53
CA GLY A 26 -40.82 -37.95 9.40
C GLY A 26 -41.55 -36.67 8.93
N GLY A 27 -42.38 -36.70 7.87
CA GLY A 27 -43.25 -35.56 7.46
C GLY A 27 -44.53 -35.43 8.32
N PRO A 28 -45.60 -34.69 7.90
CA PRO A 28 -45.87 -34.07 6.60
C PRO A 28 -46.46 -32.63 6.66
N GLY A 29 -46.90 -32.05 5.53
CA GLY A 29 -47.85 -30.90 5.54
C GLY A 29 -47.96 -30.11 4.23
N LYS A 30 -49.13 -30.15 3.56
CA LYS A 30 -49.46 -29.30 2.40
C LYS A 30 -50.29 -28.09 2.83
N THR A 31 -50.14 -26.96 2.12
CA THR A 31 -51.16 -26.20 1.35
C THR A 31 -50.46 -24.99 0.70
N GLY A 32 -50.85 -24.38 -0.42
CA GLY A 32 -51.86 -24.67 -1.45
C GLY A 32 -51.74 -23.61 -2.58
N GLY A 33 -52.05 -23.96 -3.84
CA GLY A 33 -52.10 -23.01 -4.97
C GLY A 33 -53.36 -22.12 -4.97
N PRO A 34 -53.68 -21.35 -6.03
CA PRO A 34 -53.47 -21.61 -7.47
C PRO A 34 -52.53 -20.57 -8.16
N GLY A 35 -52.05 -20.71 -9.41
CA GLY A 35 -52.67 -21.19 -10.68
C GLY A 35 -53.24 -19.97 -11.43
N ARG A 36 -52.89 -19.61 -12.68
CA ARG A 36 -52.79 -20.36 -13.96
C ARG A 36 -51.79 -19.64 -14.90
N THR A 37 -50.84 -20.27 -15.61
CA THR A 37 -50.92 -21.12 -16.85
C THR A 37 -51.52 -20.44 -18.09
N GLY A 38 -50.72 -20.34 -19.18
CA GLY A 38 -51.14 -19.82 -20.49
C GLY A 38 -50.08 -19.94 -21.60
N ALA A 39 -49.73 -21.17 -22.01
CA ALA A 39 -48.97 -21.48 -23.23
C ALA A 39 -49.87 -21.30 -24.49
N SER A 40 -49.48 -21.32 -25.77
CA SER A 40 -48.23 -21.42 -26.54
C SER A 40 -48.60 -21.17 -28.04
N GLY A 41 -47.67 -20.81 -28.94
CA GLY A 41 -47.77 -21.30 -30.33
C GLY A 41 -47.34 -20.43 -31.51
N LYS A 42 -46.32 -20.94 -32.23
CA LYS A 42 -46.22 -21.04 -33.72
C LYS A 42 -45.75 -19.83 -34.58
N THR A 43 -44.44 -19.87 -34.88
CA THR A 43 -43.83 -19.95 -36.24
C THR A 43 -44.30 -19.06 -37.42
N ALA A 44 -43.40 -18.25 -37.99
CA ALA A 44 -42.72 -18.49 -39.29
C ALA A 44 -41.80 -17.30 -39.74
N LYS A 45 -40.85 -17.58 -40.66
CA LYS A 45 -39.82 -16.65 -41.25
C LYS A 45 -40.20 -16.28 -42.72
N PRO A 46 -39.31 -15.69 -43.56
CA PRO A 46 -38.60 -14.40 -43.52
C PRO A 46 -38.76 -13.57 -44.83
N VAL A 47 -38.15 -12.38 -44.95
CA VAL A 47 -37.84 -11.72 -46.25
C VAL A 47 -36.41 -11.17 -46.25
N THR A 48 -35.76 -11.10 -47.43
CA THR A 48 -34.30 -10.89 -47.58
C THR A 48 -33.92 -9.78 -48.56
N LYS A 49 -32.65 -9.34 -48.43
CA LYS A 49 -31.74 -8.74 -49.43
C LYS A 49 -31.92 -7.26 -49.85
N GLY A 50 -30.78 -6.56 -49.81
CA GLY A 50 -30.56 -5.27 -50.46
C GLY A 50 -29.08 -4.82 -50.41
N LYS A 51 -28.16 -5.53 -51.09
CA LYS A 51 -26.81 -4.98 -51.38
C LYS A 51 -26.91 -3.99 -52.53
N ARG A 52 -26.23 -2.84 -52.45
CA ARG A 52 -25.68 -2.11 -53.61
C ARG A 52 -24.49 -1.25 -53.18
N ALA A 53 -23.35 -1.47 -53.81
CA ALA A 53 -22.23 -0.54 -53.80
C ALA A 53 -22.24 0.23 -55.13
N ALA A 54 -21.76 1.47 -55.11
CA ALA A 54 -21.41 2.22 -56.32
C ALA A 54 -20.27 3.19 -55.97
N ALA A 55 -19.18 3.14 -56.73
CA ALA A 55 -18.04 4.03 -56.64
C ALA A 55 -17.59 4.42 -58.05
N CYS A 56 -17.20 5.68 -58.24
CA CYS A 56 -16.30 6.28 -59.25
C CYS A 56 -16.37 7.81 -59.04
N ALA A 57 -15.28 8.52 -58.73
CA ALA A 57 -14.17 8.93 -59.62
C ALA A 57 -14.61 9.99 -60.66
N ALA A 58 -13.84 11.01 -61.06
CA ALA A 58 -12.42 11.35 -60.88
C ALA A 58 -12.22 12.87 -61.22
N ALA A 59 -11.07 13.55 -61.03
CA ALA A 59 -9.85 13.37 -60.22
C ALA A 59 -8.96 14.63 -60.40
N ALA A 60 -8.00 14.91 -59.48
CA ALA A 60 -6.88 15.81 -59.75
C ALA A 60 -5.62 15.40 -58.95
N ILE A 61 -4.50 15.19 -59.64
CA ILE A 61 -3.16 14.93 -59.08
C ILE A 61 -2.28 16.12 -59.46
N ILE A 62 -1.39 16.55 -58.56
CA ILE A 62 0.02 16.99 -58.77
C ILE A 62 0.43 17.81 -57.54
N GLY A 63 1.58 17.48 -56.93
CA GLY A 63 2.10 18.23 -55.79
C GLY A 63 3.05 17.44 -54.90
N ALA A 64 4.04 16.73 -55.47
CA ALA A 64 5.06 16.07 -54.68
C ALA A 64 6.01 17.11 -54.05
N MET A 65 5.76 17.50 -52.81
CA MET A 65 6.76 18.09 -51.93
C MET A 65 7.21 17.05 -50.92
N SER A 66 8.49 16.70 -50.98
CA SER A 66 9.16 15.79 -50.05
C SER A 66 9.35 16.46 -48.69
N LEU A 67 8.26 16.74 -47.99
CA LEU A 67 8.31 17.00 -46.56
C LEU A 67 8.55 15.66 -45.87
N PHE A 68 9.67 15.56 -45.16
CA PHE A 68 9.78 14.60 -44.07
C PHE A 68 8.65 14.92 -43.09
N ALA A 69 7.55 14.18 -43.17
CA ALA A 69 6.73 14.00 -42.00
C ALA A 69 7.65 13.40 -40.93
N PRO A 70 7.75 13.97 -39.71
CA PRO A 70 8.38 13.24 -38.62
C PRO A 70 7.66 11.90 -38.53
N ALA A 71 8.43 10.81 -38.42
CA ALA A 71 7.86 9.48 -38.31
C ALA A 71 6.78 9.50 -37.22
N ALA A 72 5.60 8.95 -37.53
CA ALA A 72 4.48 8.93 -36.61
C ALA A 72 4.99 8.46 -35.24
N ALA A 73 4.70 9.25 -34.20
CA ALA A 73 5.19 8.97 -32.86
C ALA A 73 4.89 7.51 -32.52
N TYR A 74 5.93 6.70 -32.35
CA TYR A 74 5.80 5.41 -31.70
C TYR A 74 5.18 5.70 -30.33
N GLY A 75 3.96 5.20 -30.12
CA GLY A 75 3.09 5.68 -29.04
C GLY A 75 3.76 5.52 -27.69
N ALA A 76 4.13 6.65 -27.09
CA ALA A 76 4.71 6.71 -25.75
C ALA A 76 3.80 5.91 -24.80
N GLN A 77 4.41 5.05 -23.99
CA GLN A 77 3.63 4.33 -22.99
C GLN A 77 3.20 5.34 -21.92
N THR A 78 1.90 5.47 -21.68
CA THR A 78 1.42 6.41 -20.66
C THR A 78 2.03 6.05 -19.31
N TRP A 79 2.50 7.05 -18.56
CA TRP A 79 3.14 6.90 -17.25
C TRP A 79 4.54 6.24 -17.27
N SER A 80 5.18 6.10 -18.45
CA SER A 80 6.59 5.67 -18.55
C SER A 80 7.55 6.85 -18.48
N LEU A 81 8.85 6.55 -18.28
CA LEU A 81 9.95 7.50 -18.36
C LEU A 81 10.44 7.60 -19.82
N GLU A 82 10.10 8.69 -20.50
CA GLU A 82 10.47 8.94 -21.90
C GLU A 82 11.46 10.11 -21.98
N ASN A 83 12.62 9.90 -22.60
CA ASN A 83 13.66 10.93 -22.76
C ASN A 83 14.08 11.63 -21.45
N GLY A 84 14.00 10.92 -20.30
CA GLY A 84 14.34 11.45 -18.99
C GLY A 84 13.22 12.22 -18.28
N GLN A 85 11.98 12.18 -18.77
CA GLN A 85 10.81 12.74 -18.09
C GLN A 85 9.64 11.75 -18.11
N TYR A 86 8.87 11.67 -17.02
CA TYR A 86 7.62 10.89 -17.04
C TYR A 86 6.59 11.56 -17.94
N VAL A 87 5.78 10.77 -18.65
CA VAL A 87 4.71 11.28 -19.54
C VAL A 87 3.32 10.92 -19.05
N ASP A 88 2.34 11.79 -19.31
CA ASP A 88 0.96 11.61 -18.87
C ASP A 88 0.09 10.75 -19.83
N ALA A 89 -1.20 10.64 -19.53
CA ALA A 89 -2.20 9.96 -20.37
C ALA A 89 -2.27 10.45 -21.83
N SER A 90 -1.75 11.65 -22.13
CA SER A 90 -1.68 12.23 -23.48
C SER A 90 -0.30 12.11 -24.13
N GLY A 91 0.70 11.57 -23.40
CA GLY A 91 2.10 11.56 -23.80
C GLY A 91 2.84 12.87 -23.54
N ALA A 92 2.26 13.80 -22.77
CA ALA A 92 2.88 15.08 -22.44
C ALA A 92 3.83 14.94 -21.23
N PRO A 93 5.02 15.58 -21.23
CA PRO A 93 5.94 15.52 -20.09
C PRO A 93 5.36 16.10 -18.80
N ILE A 94 5.56 15.39 -17.69
CA ILE A 94 5.11 15.74 -16.35
C ILE A 94 6.28 16.42 -15.63
N THR A 95 6.27 17.76 -15.63
CA THR A 95 7.31 18.57 -14.98
C THR A 95 7.37 18.30 -13.47
N GLY A 96 8.56 17.94 -12.99
CA GLY A 96 8.84 17.74 -11.57
C GLY A 96 8.52 16.35 -11.01
N ALA A 97 8.03 15.42 -11.82
CA ALA A 97 7.93 14.02 -11.40
C ALA A 97 9.35 13.41 -11.32
N LEU A 98 9.67 12.81 -10.17
CA LEU A 98 10.97 12.25 -9.84
C LEU A 98 10.99 10.72 -9.95
N GLU A 99 9.93 10.07 -9.48
CA GLU A 99 9.85 8.62 -9.31
C GLU A 99 8.49 8.07 -9.74
N LYS A 100 8.47 6.86 -10.31
CA LYS A 100 7.26 6.06 -10.56
C LYS A 100 7.05 5.10 -9.40
N GLY A 101 5.84 5.06 -8.88
CA GLY A 101 5.42 4.09 -7.87
C GLY A 101 4.12 3.38 -8.23
N ILE A 102 3.69 2.50 -7.33
CA ILE A 102 2.44 1.73 -7.43
C ILE A 102 1.74 1.63 -6.07
N THR A 103 0.42 1.43 -6.05
CA THR A 103 -0.31 1.02 -4.84
C THR A 103 -0.68 -0.46 -4.91
N VAL A 104 -0.36 -1.20 -3.83
CA VAL A 104 -0.53 -2.66 -3.77
C VAL A 104 -1.38 -3.08 -2.58
N THR A 105 -2.30 -4.01 -2.84
CA THR A 105 -3.20 -4.62 -1.85
C THR A 105 -3.31 -6.13 -2.06
N LYS A 106 -4.12 -6.83 -1.24
CA LYS A 106 -4.55 -8.21 -1.53
C LYS A 106 -5.15 -8.43 -2.93
N TYR A 107 -5.65 -7.41 -3.61
CA TYR A 107 -6.27 -7.58 -4.93
C TYR A 107 -5.23 -7.86 -6.03
N GLN A 108 -4.11 -7.13 -6.06
CA GLN A 108 -3.00 -7.42 -6.98
C GLN A 108 -2.45 -8.83 -6.74
N ASN A 109 -2.27 -9.23 -5.48
CA ASN A 109 -1.84 -10.60 -5.16
C ASN A 109 -2.84 -11.67 -5.61
N ARG A 110 -4.15 -11.45 -5.47
CA ARG A 110 -5.19 -12.40 -5.95
C ARG A 110 -5.21 -12.60 -7.47
N ALA A 111 -4.68 -11.66 -8.25
CA ALA A 111 -4.54 -11.81 -9.70
C ALA A 111 -3.28 -12.60 -10.11
N ASN A 112 -2.36 -12.86 -9.16
CA ASN A 112 -1.08 -13.49 -9.41
C ASN A 112 -0.98 -14.80 -8.60
N GLU A 113 -1.12 -15.96 -9.26
CA GLU A 113 -1.18 -17.27 -8.59
C GLU A 113 0.02 -17.56 -7.66
N ASN A 114 1.20 -16.98 -7.96
CA ASN A 114 2.42 -17.11 -7.18
C ASN A 114 2.75 -15.85 -6.34
N GLY A 115 1.87 -14.85 -6.30
CA GLY A 115 2.15 -13.49 -5.83
C GLY A 115 2.89 -12.63 -6.84
N ILE A 116 3.17 -11.38 -6.47
CA ILE A 116 3.81 -10.37 -7.33
C ILE A 116 5.29 -10.74 -7.58
N ASP A 117 5.77 -10.57 -8.81
CA ASP A 117 7.20 -10.68 -9.15
C ASP A 117 7.87 -9.31 -8.98
N TRP A 118 8.32 -9.03 -7.76
CA TRP A 118 8.92 -7.76 -7.38
C TRP A 118 10.24 -7.45 -8.12
N SER A 119 10.94 -8.46 -8.62
CA SER A 119 12.15 -8.25 -9.44
C SER A 119 11.81 -7.68 -10.81
N ARG A 120 10.71 -8.15 -11.40
CA ARG A 120 10.17 -7.61 -12.66
C ARG A 120 9.52 -6.23 -12.47
N VAL A 121 8.84 -6.00 -11.34
CA VAL A 121 8.31 -4.68 -10.97
C VAL A 121 9.43 -3.63 -10.88
N ALA A 122 10.53 -3.95 -10.20
CA ALA A 122 11.72 -3.08 -10.14
C ALA A 122 12.34 -2.88 -11.53
N SER A 123 12.44 -3.95 -12.33
CA SER A 123 12.98 -3.90 -13.70
C SER A 123 12.13 -3.08 -14.67
N ASP A 124 10.82 -2.96 -14.43
CA ASP A 124 9.90 -2.08 -15.15
C ASP A 124 10.02 -0.59 -14.71
N GLY A 125 10.93 -0.28 -13.78
CA GLY A 125 11.22 1.09 -13.33
C GLY A 125 10.24 1.61 -12.30
N VAL A 126 9.65 0.74 -11.47
CA VAL A 126 8.98 1.15 -10.23
C VAL A 126 10.04 1.37 -9.14
N SER A 127 10.03 2.54 -8.52
CA SER A 127 10.99 2.96 -7.48
C SER A 127 10.40 2.88 -6.07
N PHE A 128 9.09 3.10 -5.90
CA PHE A 128 8.41 2.97 -4.61
C PHE A 128 7.07 2.23 -4.70
N ALA A 129 6.59 1.68 -3.58
CA ALA A 129 5.28 1.05 -3.48
C ALA A 129 4.54 1.50 -2.20
N MET A 130 3.29 1.93 -2.35
CA MET A 130 2.36 2.19 -1.26
C MET A 130 1.57 0.92 -0.94
N ILE A 131 1.91 0.25 0.15
CA ILE A 131 1.41 -1.09 0.47
C ILE A 131 0.35 -1.02 1.58
N ARG A 132 -0.84 -1.59 1.36
CA ARG A 132 -1.91 -1.49 2.36
C ARG A 132 -1.57 -2.30 3.62
N VAL A 133 -1.53 -1.64 4.78
CA VAL A 133 -1.46 -2.30 6.10
C VAL A 133 -2.77 -3.04 6.40
N GLY A 134 -3.90 -2.38 6.16
CA GLY A 134 -5.22 -2.93 6.44
C GLY A 134 -6.34 -1.90 6.29
N TYR A 135 -7.48 -2.24 6.88
CA TYR A 135 -8.57 -1.32 7.21
C TYR A 135 -9.16 -1.75 8.56
N TYR A 136 -9.48 -0.80 9.43
CA TYR A 136 -9.86 -1.11 10.81
C TYR A 136 -8.88 -2.12 11.45
N LYS A 137 -9.37 -3.09 12.23
CA LYS A 137 -8.57 -4.15 12.86
C LYS A 137 -8.29 -5.36 11.94
N ASP A 138 -8.48 -5.23 10.62
CA ASP A 138 -8.22 -6.28 9.61
C ASP A 138 -6.93 -5.95 8.83
N LYS A 139 -5.86 -6.71 9.08
CA LYS A 139 -4.57 -6.59 8.40
C LYS A 139 -4.66 -7.20 7.00
N ASP A 140 -4.09 -6.55 5.99
CA ASP A 140 -4.03 -7.13 4.65
C ASP A 140 -3.16 -8.40 4.66
N PRO A 141 -3.68 -9.57 4.24
CA PRO A 141 -2.99 -10.85 4.41
C PRO A 141 -1.72 -11.00 3.57
N TYR A 142 -1.44 -10.04 2.66
CA TYR A 142 -0.22 -10.01 1.86
C TYR A 142 0.75 -8.90 2.31
N PHE A 143 0.42 -8.11 3.33
CA PHE A 143 1.24 -6.97 3.78
C PHE A 143 2.71 -7.35 3.99
N ASP A 144 2.97 -8.33 4.86
CA ASP A 144 4.29 -8.77 5.30
C ASP A 144 5.15 -9.24 4.11
N ARG A 145 4.51 -9.97 3.19
CA ARG A 145 5.15 -10.45 1.96
C ARG A 145 5.49 -9.30 1.03
N ASN A 146 4.51 -8.44 0.74
CA ASN A 146 4.69 -7.30 -0.18
C ASN A 146 5.79 -6.36 0.31
N VAL A 147 5.77 -5.95 1.59
CA VAL A 147 6.75 -4.99 2.13
C VAL A 147 8.15 -5.59 2.18
N THR A 148 8.27 -6.87 2.54
CA THR A 148 9.58 -7.55 2.58
C THR A 148 10.14 -7.77 1.17
N GLU A 149 9.33 -8.27 0.23
CA GLU A 149 9.79 -8.59 -1.12
C GLU A 149 10.03 -7.34 -1.99
N ALA A 150 9.24 -6.27 -1.83
CA ALA A 150 9.49 -4.99 -2.50
C ALA A 150 10.83 -4.38 -2.06
N PHE A 151 11.03 -4.21 -0.75
CA PHE A 151 12.26 -3.65 -0.20
C PHE A 151 13.50 -4.48 -0.56
N ALA A 152 13.39 -5.81 -0.53
CA ALA A 152 14.47 -6.71 -0.95
C ALA A 152 14.85 -6.60 -2.44
N ASN A 153 13.99 -6.03 -3.28
CA ASN A 153 14.27 -5.73 -4.69
C ASN A 153 14.65 -4.25 -4.92
N GLY A 154 14.90 -3.48 -3.87
CA GLY A 154 15.31 -2.07 -3.97
C GLY A 154 14.17 -1.10 -4.30
N ILE A 155 12.92 -1.49 -4.03
CA ILE A 155 11.74 -0.62 -4.15
C ILE A 155 11.45 -0.04 -2.76
N ASP A 156 11.38 1.28 -2.64
CA ASP A 156 11.08 1.96 -1.39
C ASP A 156 9.65 1.68 -0.92
N THR A 157 9.50 1.44 0.38
CA THR A 157 8.29 0.88 0.97
C THR A 157 7.54 1.89 1.81
N GLY A 158 6.47 2.41 1.22
CA GLY A 158 5.45 3.19 1.90
C GLY A 158 4.28 2.31 2.26
N VAL A 159 3.43 2.80 3.15
CA VAL A 159 2.25 2.05 3.57
C VAL A 159 1.03 2.93 3.67
N PHE A 160 -0.16 2.35 3.58
CA PHE A 160 -1.39 3.09 3.79
C PHE A 160 -2.42 2.31 4.59
N PHE A 161 -3.31 3.05 5.25
CA PHE A 161 -4.36 2.50 6.07
C PHE A 161 -5.68 3.21 5.79
N TYR A 162 -6.69 2.44 5.37
CA TYR A 162 -8.02 2.95 5.02
C TYR A 162 -8.88 3.07 6.28
N THR A 163 -9.21 4.31 6.63
CA THR A 163 -9.84 4.65 7.92
C THR A 163 -11.29 4.18 8.05
N GLN A 164 -11.69 3.82 9.27
CA GLN A 164 -13.08 3.77 9.70
C GLN A 164 -13.34 4.69 10.92
N ALA A 165 -12.41 5.59 11.25
CA ALA A 165 -12.47 6.40 12.47
C ALA A 165 -13.62 7.42 12.46
N LEU A 166 -14.56 7.25 13.39
CA LEU A 166 -15.67 8.17 13.61
C LEU A 166 -15.33 9.31 14.60
N ASP A 167 -14.18 9.22 15.27
CA ASP A 167 -13.67 10.20 16.22
C ASP A 167 -12.13 10.19 16.32
N VAL A 168 -11.59 11.21 16.98
CA VAL A 168 -10.15 11.45 17.15
C VAL A 168 -9.44 10.31 17.88
N GLN A 169 -10.08 9.69 18.89
CA GLN A 169 -9.46 8.59 19.63
C GLN A 169 -9.34 7.35 18.74
N THR A 170 -10.35 7.07 17.92
CA THR A 170 -10.31 5.96 16.96
C THR A 170 -9.25 6.19 15.90
N ALA A 171 -9.02 7.42 15.44
CA ALA A 171 -7.92 7.75 14.52
C ALA A 171 -6.53 7.55 15.17
N ILE A 172 -6.40 7.86 16.46
CA ILE A 172 -5.18 7.56 17.24
C ILE A 172 -5.00 6.04 17.42
N ASP A 173 -6.07 5.29 17.69
CA ASP A 173 -6.04 3.83 17.82
C ASP A 173 -5.67 3.15 16.49
N GLU A 174 -6.16 3.67 15.36
CA GLU A 174 -5.78 3.24 13.99
C GLU A 174 -4.30 3.51 13.71
N ALA A 175 -3.78 4.70 14.06
CA ALA A 175 -2.35 5.00 13.95
C ALA A 175 -1.49 4.06 14.81
N ASN A 176 -1.88 3.81 16.06
CA ASN A 176 -1.18 2.88 16.94
C ASN A 176 -1.24 1.43 16.43
N PHE A 177 -2.34 1.00 15.80
CA PHE A 177 -2.42 -0.28 15.12
C PHE A 177 -1.42 -0.36 13.96
N VAL A 178 -1.35 0.68 13.11
CA VAL A 178 -0.37 0.77 12.02
C VAL A 178 1.05 0.67 12.56
N LEU A 179 1.43 1.53 13.52
CA LEU A 179 2.76 1.54 14.14
C LEU A 179 3.15 0.16 14.72
N LYS A 180 2.21 -0.51 15.39
CA LYS A 180 2.41 -1.85 15.96
C LYS A 180 2.61 -2.94 14.90
N VAL A 181 1.98 -2.81 13.73
CA VAL A 181 2.16 -3.74 12.61
C VAL A 181 3.48 -3.50 11.88
N ILE A 182 3.85 -2.24 11.63
CA ILE A 182 4.97 -1.91 10.75
C ILE A 182 6.35 -1.91 11.41
N LYS A 183 6.44 -1.78 12.74
CA LYS A 183 7.72 -1.67 13.49
C LYS A 183 8.73 -2.80 13.26
N ASP A 184 8.30 -3.93 12.70
CA ASP A 184 9.13 -5.10 12.42
C ASP A 184 9.53 -5.21 10.93
N PHE A 185 9.19 -4.20 10.11
CA PHE A 185 9.39 -4.17 8.65
C PHE A 185 10.20 -2.95 8.22
N PRO A 186 10.91 -3.02 7.09
CA PRO A 186 11.55 -1.85 6.50
C PRO A 186 10.48 -0.93 5.91
N ILE A 187 10.38 0.29 6.46
CA ILE A 187 9.49 1.35 5.99
C ILE A 187 10.36 2.54 5.60
N SER A 188 10.68 2.65 4.31
CA SER A 188 11.55 3.70 3.77
C SER A 188 10.81 4.86 3.10
N TYR A 189 9.49 4.79 3.01
CA TYR A 189 8.64 5.78 2.35
C TYR A 189 7.44 6.15 3.28
N PRO A 190 6.64 7.20 2.99
CA PRO A 190 5.61 7.69 3.91
C PRO A 190 4.52 6.70 4.33
N ILE A 191 3.86 7.04 5.43
CA ILE A 191 2.69 6.36 5.98
C ILE A 191 1.45 7.20 5.67
N ALA A 192 0.58 6.68 4.81
CA ALA A 192 -0.62 7.38 4.37
C ALA A 192 -1.84 7.07 5.23
N TYR A 193 -2.54 8.13 5.64
CA TYR A 193 -3.91 8.04 6.10
C TYR A 193 -4.85 8.13 4.89
N ASP A 194 -5.50 7.02 4.55
CA ASP A 194 -6.48 6.96 3.48
C ASP A 194 -7.86 7.28 4.05
N VAL A 195 -8.33 8.49 3.72
CA VAL A 195 -9.51 9.13 4.29
C VAL A 195 -10.79 8.86 3.47
N GLU A 196 -10.72 8.11 2.37
CA GLU A 196 -11.77 8.06 1.34
C GLU A 196 -13.03 7.26 1.71
N SER A 197 -13.25 7.08 3.00
CA SER A 197 -14.20 6.12 3.54
C SER A 197 -15.60 6.70 3.68
N GLN A 198 -16.50 6.26 2.78
CA GLN A 198 -17.92 6.61 2.80
C GLN A 198 -18.60 6.36 4.16
N HIS A 199 -18.08 5.41 4.96
CA HIS A 199 -18.55 5.13 6.33
C HIS A 199 -18.56 6.39 7.22
N LEU A 200 -17.61 7.30 7.05
CA LEU A 200 -17.52 8.54 7.83
C LEU A 200 -18.70 9.47 7.50
N LEU A 201 -19.06 9.57 6.22
CA LEU A 201 -20.17 10.42 5.75
C LEU A 201 -21.53 9.80 6.09
N ASP A 202 -21.66 8.48 5.97
CA ASP A 202 -22.88 7.73 6.32
C ASP A 202 -23.19 7.82 7.83
N ASN A 203 -22.17 8.00 8.68
CA ASN A 203 -22.30 8.28 10.12
C ASN A 203 -22.31 9.78 10.46
N GLY A 204 -22.37 10.66 9.45
CA GLY A 204 -22.61 12.09 9.63
C GLY A 204 -21.44 12.90 10.17
N LEU A 205 -20.19 12.45 10.00
CA LEU A 205 -19.03 13.26 10.38
C LEU A 205 -19.00 14.58 9.60
N THR A 206 -18.77 15.67 10.34
CA THR A 206 -18.59 17.00 9.75
C THR A 206 -17.20 17.16 9.13
N ARG A 207 -17.06 18.14 8.23
CA ARG A 207 -15.76 18.52 7.63
C ARG A 207 -14.68 18.77 8.68
N GLN A 208 -15.03 19.38 9.81
CA GLN A 208 -14.06 19.63 10.89
C GLN A 208 -13.65 18.33 11.58
N GLN A 209 -14.59 17.45 11.95
CA GLN A 209 -14.25 16.16 12.58
C GLN A 209 -13.35 15.29 11.70
N ILE A 210 -13.57 15.26 10.37
CA ILE A 210 -12.69 14.55 9.44
C ILE A 210 -11.28 15.18 9.46
N THR A 211 -11.19 16.52 9.48
CA THR A 211 -9.92 17.26 9.58
C THR A 211 -9.18 16.97 10.89
N ASP A 212 -9.91 16.94 12.01
CA ASP A 212 -9.37 16.63 13.33
C ASP A 212 -8.85 15.19 13.40
N ASN A 213 -9.59 14.22 12.83
CA ASN A 213 -9.18 12.81 12.74
C ASN A 213 -7.90 12.64 11.90
N VAL A 214 -7.83 13.29 10.72
CA VAL A 214 -6.63 13.27 9.84
C VAL A 214 -5.42 13.82 10.61
N ASN A 215 -5.57 14.96 11.28
CA ASN A 215 -4.50 15.59 12.05
C ASN A 215 -4.05 14.70 13.23
N ALA A 216 -4.98 14.02 13.91
CA ALA A 216 -4.67 13.14 15.03
C ALA A 216 -3.90 11.88 14.60
N PHE A 217 -4.30 11.23 13.51
CA PHE A 217 -3.57 10.09 12.95
C PHE A 217 -2.16 10.52 12.52
N CYS A 218 -2.06 11.56 11.69
CA CYS A 218 -0.78 12.01 11.13
C CYS A 218 0.19 12.49 12.24
N LYS A 219 -0.32 13.18 13.27
CA LYS A 219 0.51 13.55 14.42
C LYS A 219 1.01 12.33 15.18
N THR A 220 0.17 11.32 15.41
CA THR A 220 0.57 10.08 16.10
C THR A 220 1.68 9.34 15.33
N ILE A 221 1.58 9.30 14.01
CA ILE A 221 2.64 8.78 13.12
C ILE A 221 3.94 9.60 13.22
N SER A 222 3.83 10.93 13.20
CA SER A 222 4.98 11.85 13.29
C SER A 222 5.68 11.78 14.65
N ASP A 223 4.93 11.74 15.75
CA ASP A 223 5.44 11.62 17.11
C ASP A 223 6.18 10.29 17.34
N ALA A 224 5.79 9.24 16.60
CA ALA A 224 6.46 7.93 16.60
C ALA A 224 7.75 7.90 15.77
N GLY A 225 8.12 9.00 15.09
CA GLY A 225 9.33 9.12 14.28
C GLY A 225 9.19 8.66 12.82
N TYR A 226 7.98 8.54 12.29
CA TYR A 226 7.71 8.22 10.88
C TYR A 226 7.13 9.44 10.14
N HIS A 227 7.16 9.41 8.80
CA HIS A 227 6.67 10.52 7.98
C HIS A 227 5.22 10.29 7.52
N PRO A 228 4.24 11.08 7.97
CA PRO A 228 2.84 10.96 7.53
C PRO A 228 2.59 11.64 6.18
N VAL A 229 1.62 11.10 5.43
CA VAL A 229 1.02 11.74 4.25
C VAL A 229 -0.51 11.57 4.31
N VAL A 230 -1.28 12.50 3.76
CA VAL A 230 -2.75 12.37 3.65
C VAL A 230 -3.11 11.94 2.24
N TYR A 231 -3.77 10.79 2.12
CA TYR A 231 -4.30 10.31 0.85
C TYR A 231 -5.77 10.68 0.68
N GLY A 232 -6.15 11.15 -0.49
CA GLY A 232 -7.55 11.28 -0.89
C GLY A 232 -7.74 11.86 -2.28
N ASN A 233 -8.92 11.62 -2.86
CA ASN A 233 -9.28 12.18 -4.15
C ASN A 233 -9.70 13.65 -4.08
N ASN A 234 -9.87 14.24 -5.26
CA ASN A 234 -10.28 15.64 -5.41
C ASN A 234 -11.57 16.02 -4.66
N GLU A 235 -12.57 15.14 -4.56
CA GLU A 235 -13.76 15.43 -3.76
C GLU A 235 -13.39 15.54 -2.28
N TRP A 236 -12.79 14.49 -1.72
CA TRP A 236 -12.44 14.42 -0.30
C TRP A 236 -11.59 15.62 0.14
N LEU A 237 -10.49 15.88 -0.57
CA LEU A 237 -9.55 16.96 -0.26
C LEU A 237 -10.12 18.37 -0.48
N THR A 238 -11.21 18.55 -1.25
CA THR A 238 -11.80 19.90 -1.46
C THR A 238 -13.07 20.14 -0.66
N ARG A 239 -13.86 19.09 -0.38
CA ARG A 239 -15.20 19.21 0.22
C ARG A 239 -15.25 18.64 1.64
N ASN A 240 -14.66 17.48 1.87
CA ASN A 240 -14.90 16.67 3.08
C ASN A 240 -13.91 16.94 4.22
N MET A 241 -12.77 17.59 3.97
CA MET A 241 -11.85 18.07 5.01
C MET A 241 -11.35 19.48 4.70
N ASP A 242 -10.80 20.18 5.69
CA ASP A 242 -10.17 21.47 5.53
C ASP A 242 -8.64 21.37 5.49
N THR A 243 -8.09 21.17 4.28
CA THR A 243 -6.64 21.03 4.07
C THR A 243 -5.83 22.27 4.44
N GLY A 244 -6.46 23.44 4.61
CA GLY A 244 -5.81 24.62 5.20
C GLY A 244 -5.40 24.45 6.67
N GLN A 245 -5.93 23.43 7.35
CA GLN A 245 -5.59 23.07 8.74
C GLN A 245 -4.70 21.82 8.84
N ILE A 246 -4.24 21.28 7.69
CA ILE A 246 -3.49 20.02 7.61
C ILE A 246 -2.04 20.35 7.20
N PRO A 247 -1.06 20.30 8.13
CA PRO A 247 0.33 20.69 7.87
C PRO A 247 1.17 19.57 7.24
N TYR A 248 0.54 18.55 6.68
CA TYR A 248 1.19 17.34 6.16
C TYR A 248 1.15 17.30 4.63
N ASP A 249 2.01 16.45 4.07
CA ASP A 249 2.07 16.17 2.64
C ASP A 249 0.74 15.59 2.12
N ILE A 250 0.43 15.87 0.85
CA ILE A 250 -0.76 15.34 0.17
C ILE A 250 -0.37 14.33 -0.91
N TRP A 251 -0.93 13.12 -0.80
CA TRP A 251 -1.01 12.13 -1.86
C TRP A 251 -2.38 12.26 -2.55
N TYR A 252 -2.38 12.89 -3.71
CA TYR A 252 -3.58 13.31 -4.43
C TYR A 252 -4.06 12.24 -5.40
N ALA A 253 -5.30 11.76 -5.25
CA ALA A 253 -5.94 10.91 -6.26
C ALA A 253 -6.74 11.71 -7.29
N ARG A 254 -6.27 11.70 -8.55
CA ARG A 254 -7.02 12.26 -9.69
C ARG A 254 -6.49 11.72 -11.00
N TYR A 255 -7.26 10.84 -11.63
CA TYR A 255 -6.83 10.20 -12.87
C TYR A 255 -6.86 11.14 -14.08
N GLY A 256 -6.04 10.84 -15.09
CA GLY A 256 -5.91 11.66 -16.30
C GLY A 256 -4.80 12.70 -16.16
N THR A 257 -4.92 13.89 -16.74
CA THR A 257 -3.77 14.82 -16.89
C THR A 257 -3.65 15.88 -15.78
N VAL A 258 -4.60 15.95 -14.83
CA VAL A 258 -4.67 17.06 -13.85
C VAL A 258 -4.13 16.63 -12.49
N ASN A 259 -2.89 17.05 -12.20
CA ASN A 259 -2.16 16.68 -10.98
C ASN A 259 -1.94 17.84 -9.98
N SER A 260 -2.41 19.05 -10.28
CA SER A 260 -2.17 20.23 -9.45
C SER A 260 -3.08 20.28 -8.21
N TYR A 261 -2.49 20.19 -7.02
CA TYR A 261 -3.16 20.41 -5.73
C TYR A 261 -2.15 21.00 -4.72
N PRO A 262 -2.55 21.88 -3.77
CA PRO A 262 -1.64 22.44 -2.76
C PRO A 262 -0.95 21.35 -1.92
N ASN A 263 0.34 21.55 -1.60
CA ASN A 263 1.17 20.60 -0.83
C ASN A 263 1.19 19.16 -1.39
N ARG A 264 0.89 18.96 -2.68
CA ARG A 264 0.94 17.65 -3.31
C ARG A 264 2.36 17.18 -3.54
N THR A 265 2.71 16.06 -2.92
CA THR A 265 4.02 15.40 -3.04
C THR A 265 3.92 14.09 -3.84
N ILE A 266 2.78 13.39 -3.80
CA ILE A 266 2.51 12.17 -4.57
C ILE A 266 1.21 12.34 -5.35
N TRP A 267 1.14 11.80 -6.56
CA TRP A 267 -0.05 11.82 -7.41
C TRP A 267 -0.42 10.41 -7.90
N GLN A 268 -1.63 9.96 -7.60
CA GLN A 268 -2.23 8.79 -8.22
C GLN A 268 -2.88 9.17 -9.56
N CYS A 269 -2.24 8.77 -10.65
CA CYS A 269 -2.56 9.22 -12.01
C CYS A 269 -3.45 8.26 -12.80
N THR A 270 -3.52 6.99 -12.40
CA THR A 270 -4.45 5.99 -12.95
C THR A 270 -4.62 4.79 -12.01
N ASP A 271 -5.73 4.07 -12.14
CA ASP A 271 -6.00 2.73 -11.59
C ASP A 271 -6.01 1.61 -12.65
N THR A 272 -5.73 1.94 -13.91
CA THR A 272 -5.70 1.00 -15.06
C THR A 272 -4.30 0.87 -15.67
N GLY A 273 -3.27 1.14 -14.87
CA GLY A 273 -1.87 0.93 -15.24
C GLY A 273 -1.50 -0.55 -15.38
N SER A 274 -0.42 -0.79 -16.11
CA SER A 274 0.20 -2.10 -16.30
C SER A 274 1.67 -1.99 -15.92
N VAL A 275 2.16 -2.94 -15.14
CA VAL A 275 3.56 -3.04 -14.68
C VAL A 275 3.98 -4.50 -14.79
N ASP A 276 5.16 -4.77 -15.35
CA ASP A 276 5.64 -6.15 -15.48
C ASP A 276 5.84 -6.81 -14.10
N GLY A 277 5.47 -8.07 -13.98
CA GLY A 277 5.41 -8.79 -12.69
C GLY A 277 4.10 -8.65 -11.91
N ILE A 278 3.12 -7.88 -12.40
CA ILE A 278 1.75 -7.84 -11.85
C ILE A 278 0.74 -8.16 -12.95
N ASN A 279 0.04 -9.30 -12.81
CA ASN A 279 -1.13 -9.60 -13.63
C ASN A 279 -2.29 -8.62 -13.37
N GLY A 280 -2.84 -8.06 -14.45
CA GLY A 280 -4.00 -7.17 -14.39
C GLY A 280 -3.62 -5.74 -14.02
N ASN A 281 -4.63 -4.97 -13.59
CA ASN A 281 -4.44 -3.54 -13.35
C ASN A 281 -3.77 -3.26 -12.00
N VAL A 282 -2.87 -2.27 -12.00
CA VAL A 282 -2.29 -1.64 -10.82
C VAL A 282 -2.43 -0.12 -10.93
N THR A 283 -2.50 0.58 -9.79
CA THR A 283 -2.41 2.04 -9.84
C THR A 283 -0.99 2.46 -10.21
N ILE A 284 -0.85 3.59 -10.88
CA ILE A 284 0.45 4.24 -11.05
C ILE A 284 0.45 5.53 -10.22
N GLU A 285 1.53 5.68 -9.47
CA GLU A 285 1.83 6.83 -8.63
C GLU A 285 3.02 7.59 -9.23
N LEU A 286 3.05 8.91 -9.09
CA LEU A 286 4.23 9.73 -9.39
C LEU A 286 4.57 10.62 -8.20
N ALA A 287 5.82 10.58 -7.76
CA ALA A 287 6.31 11.43 -6.68
C ALA A 287 6.99 12.70 -7.21
N PHE A 288 6.89 13.77 -6.44
CA PHE A 288 7.40 15.12 -6.72
C PHE A 288 8.27 15.65 -5.57
N THR A 289 8.52 14.81 -4.56
CA THR A 289 9.37 15.07 -3.39
C THR A 289 10.37 13.92 -3.30
N ASP A 290 11.64 14.24 -3.12
CA ASP A 290 12.66 13.26 -2.74
C ASP A 290 12.45 12.91 -1.26
N TYR A 291 11.85 11.75 -1.00
CA TYR A 291 11.57 11.30 0.35
C TYR A 291 12.80 10.78 1.09
N SER A 292 13.86 10.37 0.37
CA SER A 292 15.13 9.96 1.00
C SER A 292 15.81 11.12 1.76
N ALA A 293 15.53 12.37 1.36
CA ALA A 293 16.03 13.57 2.02
C ALA A 293 15.30 13.92 3.33
N VAL A 294 14.12 13.34 3.61
CA VAL A 294 13.31 13.65 4.82
C VAL A 294 12.96 12.44 5.68
N ILE A 295 13.08 11.22 5.15
CA ILE A 295 12.89 9.96 5.89
C ILE A 295 14.28 9.34 6.15
N PRO A 296 14.88 9.54 7.34
CA PRO A 296 16.21 9.02 7.61
C PRO A 296 16.19 7.49 7.73
N ALA A 297 17.15 6.84 7.07
CA ALA A 297 17.35 5.39 7.10
C ALA A 297 17.72 4.85 8.49
N ASP A 298 18.45 5.65 9.26
CA ASP A 298 18.85 5.33 10.63
C ASP A 298 18.08 6.24 11.59
N GLY A 299 17.56 5.68 12.69
CA GLY A 299 16.87 6.50 13.70
C GLY A 299 15.94 5.77 14.65
N TRP A 300 15.64 6.46 15.75
CA TRP A 300 14.74 6.00 16.80
C TRP A 300 13.27 6.10 16.38
N LYS A 301 12.48 5.07 16.71
CA LYS A 301 11.01 5.03 16.55
C LYS A 301 10.38 4.71 17.90
N HIS A 302 9.31 5.41 18.25
CA HIS A 302 8.60 5.24 19.53
C HIS A 302 7.22 4.62 19.29
N VAL A 303 7.01 3.38 19.73
CA VAL A 303 5.80 2.59 19.46
C VAL A 303 5.33 1.88 20.72
N ASP A 304 4.08 2.06 21.11
CA ASP A 304 3.45 1.42 22.29
C ASP A 304 4.30 1.60 23.57
N GLY A 305 4.75 2.84 23.82
CA GLY A 305 5.57 3.20 24.98
C GLY A 305 6.98 2.63 25.00
N ARG A 306 7.48 2.14 23.86
CA ARG A 306 8.80 1.50 23.73
C ARG A 306 9.60 2.12 22.60
N TRP A 307 10.91 2.23 22.80
CA TRP A 307 11.86 2.70 21.81
C TRP A 307 12.46 1.54 21.02
N TYR A 308 12.56 1.72 19.72
CA TYR A 308 13.19 0.82 18.75
C TYR A 308 14.18 1.64 17.91
N TYR A 309 15.34 1.08 17.57
CA TYR A 309 16.27 1.73 16.65
C TYR A 309 16.23 1.05 15.28
N MET A 310 16.10 1.84 14.23
CA MET A 310 16.22 1.40 12.84
C MET A 310 17.61 1.74 12.32
N LYS A 311 18.17 0.84 11.49
CA LYS A 311 19.39 1.07 10.72
C LYS A 311 19.18 0.55 9.31
N GLY A 312 19.36 1.39 8.29
CA GLY A 312 18.98 1.06 6.92
C GLY A 312 17.49 0.68 6.81
N TYR A 313 16.62 1.37 7.55
CA TYR A 313 15.19 1.08 7.77
C TYR A 313 14.88 -0.23 8.50
N VAL A 314 15.86 -1.08 8.82
CA VAL A 314 15.66 -2.37 9.48
C VAL A 314 15.81 -2.24 11.00
N LYS A 315 14.84 -2.77 11.75
CA LYS A 315 14.87 -2.81 13.22
C LYS A 315 16.06 -3.61 13.75
N GLN A 316 16.80 -3.02 14.68
CA GLN A 316 17.98 -3.61 15.30
C GLN A 316 17.65 -4.39 16.58
N THR A 317 18.59 -5.25 17.01
CA THR A 317 18.61 -5.96 18.30
C THR A 317 20.04 -6.02 18.83
N GLY A 318 20.24 -6.17 20.14
CA GLY A 318 21.56 -6.16 20.77
C GLY A 318 22.17 -4.76 20.88
N TRP A 319 23.51 -4.69 20.91
CA TRP A 319 24.24 -3.44 21.04
C TRP A 319 24.15 -2.57 19.78
N VAL A 320 23.83 -1.28 19.97
CA VAL A 320 23.92 -0.24 18.92
C VAL A 320 24.66 0.98 19.46
N GLU A 321 25.49 1.59 18.61
CA GLU A 321 26.14 2.87 18.87
C GLU A 321 25.42 3.94 18.05
N VAL A 322 24.95 5.00 18.71
CA VAL A 322 24.25 6.14 18.10
C VAL A 322 24.87 7.42 18.65
N ASP A 323 25.42 8.25 17.76
CA ASP A 323 26.08 9.52 18.09
C ASP A 323 27.17 9.43 19.19
N GLY A 324 27.86 8.28 19.26
CA GLY A 324 28.91 7.99 20.25
C GLY A 324 28.41 7.52 21.62
N ALA A 325 27.10 7.34 21.78
CA ALA A 325 26.49 6.69 22.94
C ALA A 325 26.13 5.23 22.62
N TRP A 326 26.33 4.34 23.59
CA TRP A 326 25.97 2.93 23.47
C TRP A 326 24.61 2.65 24.10
N TYR A 327 23.80 1.88 23.38
CA TYR A 327 22.48 1.41 23.79
C TYR A 327 22.40 -0.10 23.61
N TYR A 328 21.52 -0.76 24.37
CA TYR A 328 21.21 -2.17 24.18
C TYR A 328 19.72 -2.34 23.89
N LEU A 329 19.42 -3.13 22.87
CA LEU A 329 18.07 -3.50 22.45
C LEU A 329 17.84 -4.99 22.79
N ASP A 330 16.70 -5.32 23.36
CA ASP A 330 16.35 -6.70 23.70
C ASP A 330 16.15 -7.59 22.45
N THR A 331 15.82 -8.87 22.66
CA THR A 331 15.57 -9.82 21.56
C THR A 331 14.35 -9.46 20.70
N ASN A 332 13.49 -8.54 21.14
CA ASN A 332 12.37 -7.99 20.40
C ASN A 332 12.69 -6.64 19.73
N GLY A 333 13.87 -6.07 19.99
CA GLY A 333 14.34 -4.77 19.52
C GLY A 333 13.98 -3.59 20.43
N VAL A 334 13.48 -3.85 21.64
CA VAL A 334 13.10 -2.83 22.62
C VAL A 334 14.33 -2.30 23.36
N MET A 335 14.52 -0.99 23.38
CA MET A 335 15.60 -0.34 24.11
C MET A 335 15.51 -0.60 25.63
N ILE A 336 16.63 -1.03 26.21
CA ILE A 336 16.82 -1.13 27.65
C ILE A 336 17.14 0.25 28.21
N HIS A 337 16.48 0.62 29.31
CA HIS A 337 16.69 1.87 30.03
C HIS A 337 16.33 1.73 31.51
N ASP A 338 16.76 2.67 32.34
CA ASP A 338 16.46 2.80 33.77
C ASP A 338 16.72 1.50 34.58
N THR A 339 17.80 0.78 34.25
CA THR A 339 18.07 -0.55 34.83
C THR A 339 19.53 -0.99 34.67
N THR A 340 19.88 -2.08 35.35
CA THR A 340 21.17 -2.79 35.19
C THR A 340 20.92 -4.20 34.67
N MET A 341 21.68 -4.62 33.66
CA MET A 341 21.61 -5.96 33.06
C MET A 341 22.97 -6.65 33.05
N ASP A 342 22.97 -7.97 33.29
CA ASP A 342 24.08 -8.83 32.91
C ASP A 342 23.95 -9.17 31.42
N ILE A 343 24.98 -8.86 30.65
CA ILE A 343 25.10 -9.17 29.22
C ILE A 343 26.44 -9.88 29.05
N ASP A 344 26.39 -11.15 28.65
CA ASP A 344 27.56 -12.04 28.50
C ASP A 344 28.50 -12.11 29.73
N GLY A 345 27.95 -12.01 30.95
CA GLY A 345 28.70 -12.07 32.21
C GLY A 345 29.32 -10.74 32.63
N VAL A 346 28.93 -9.63 32.01
CA VAL A 346 29.34 -8.26 32.37
C VAL A 346 28.09 -7.45 32.73
N SER A 347 28.16 -6.74 33.85
CA SER A 347 27.08 -5.88 34.34
C SER A 347 27.14 -4.50 33.70
N TYR A 348 26.09 -4.11 32.98
CA TYR A 348 25.93 -2.80 32.35
C TYR A 348 24.72 -2.07 32.92
N THR A 349 24.87 -0.78 33.21
CA THR A 349 23.78 0.08 33.70
C THR A 349 23.38 1.06 32.62
N PHE A 350 22.08 1.20 32.37
CA PHE A 350 21.49 2.08 31.37
C PHE A 350 20.67 3.17 32.07
N ASP A 351 20.87 4.43 31.68
CA ASP A 351 20.14 5.57 32.23
C ASP A 351 18.67 5.62 31.76
N SER A 352 17.92 6.63 32.18
CA SER A 352 16.51 6.81 31.79
C SER A 352 16.30 7.05 30.29
N ASN A 353 17.35 7.38 29.54
CA ASN A 353 17.35 7.56 28.08
C ASN A 353 17.88 6.32 27.34
N GLY A 354 18.24 5.25 28.07
CA GLY A 354 18.84 4.02 27.53
C GLY A 354 20.34 4.11 27.23
N VAL A 355 21.01 5.20 27.63
CA VAL A 355 22.46 5.34 27.44
C VAL A 355 23.19 4.48 28.47
N MET A 356 24.08 3.62 27.99
CA MET A 356 24.98 2.83 28.82
C MET A 356 25.97 3.73 29.57
N ALA A 357 25.93 3.69 30.90
CA ALA A 357 26.96 4.26 31.75
C ALA A 357 28.23 3.38 31.73
N GLU A 358 29.42 3.97 31.99
CA GLU A 358 30.66 3.20 32.01
C GLU A 358 30.58 1.98 32.96
N PRO A 359 31.13 0.80 32.57
CA PRO A 359 31.05 -0.39 33.41
C PRO A 359 31.72 -0.18 34.77
N THR A 360 30.92 -0.31 35.84
CA THR A 360 31.46 -0.40 37.20
C THR A 360 32.26 -1.69 37.34
N ARG A 361 33.59 -1.56 37.36
CA ARG A 361 34.56 -2.66 37.54
C ARG A 361 34.66 -3.16 38.98
#